data_AF-A0A0G0AY57-F1
#
_entry.id   AF-A0A0G0AY57-F1
#
_cell.length_a   1.000
_cell.length_b   1.000
_cell.length_c   1.000
_cell.angle_alpha   90.00
_cell.angle_beta   90.00
_cell.angle_gamma   90.00
#
_symmetry.space_group_name_H-M   'P 1'
#
loop_
_entity.id
_entity.type
_entity.pdbx_description
1 polymer ?
#
loop_
_entity_poly.entity_id
_entity_poly.type
_entity_poly.pdbx_seq_one_letter_code
_entity_poly.pdbx_strand_id
1 'polypeptide(L)'
;MKKNKGFSLIEILIVISIFSVVGILSTRAILLTMRGAKKSDSQVRVRENVNYALSVIERQIRSSESVTCTASTTILNYVSLEGTSATFSCVTAGTDKYIASGSARLTSGDIVITSCSFDCTQVDQNKPPIVKVSIVAEDATTTSIEKGSVTAETEIVTRNY
;
A
#
# COMPACT_ATOMS: atom_id res chain seq x y z
N MET A 1 -73.25 -3.95 1.20
CA MET A 1 -72.34 -4.16 2.35
C MET A 1 -71.02 -4.73 1.85
N LYS A 2 -69.90 -3.99 1.97
CA LYS A 2 -68.56 -4.53 1.72
C LYS A 2 -68.15 -5.38 2.92
N LYS A 3 -67.89 -6.68 2.71
CA LYS A 3 -67.25 -7.54 3.72
C LYS A 3 -65.77 -7.17 3.76
N ASN A 4 -65.33 -6.55 4.85
CA ASN A 4 -63.90 -6.40 5.15
C ASN A 4 -63.36 -7.78 5.51
N LYS A 5 -62.58 -8.41 4.62
CA LYS A 5 -61.88 -9.66 4.92
C LYS A 5 -60.69 -9.31 5.82
N GLY A 6 -60.69 -9.84 7.06
CA GLY A 6 -59.55 -9.75 7.96
C GLY A 6 -58.46 -10.76 7.59
N PHE A 7 -57.21 -10.44 7.90
CA PHE A 7 -56.08 -11.34 7.74
C PHE A 7 -56.13 -12.47 8.78
N SER A 8 -55.72 -13.68 8.38
CA SER A 8 -55.61 -14.81 9.31
C SER A 8 -54.31 -14.72 10.11
N LEU A 9 -54.32 -15.18 11.36
CA LEU A 9 -53.11 -15.22 12.20
C LEU A 9 -51.96 -16.02 11.55
N ILE A 10 -52.28 -17.09 10.83
CA ILE A 10 -51.29 -17.88 10.10
C ILE A 10 -50.66 -17.10 8.95
N GLU A 11 -51.42 -16.21 8.31
CA GLU A 11 -50.95 -15.37 7.21
C GLU A 11 -49.93 -14.34 7.72
N ILE A 12 -50.18 -13.75 8.90
CA ILE A 12 -49.25 -12.84 9.56
C ILE A 12 -47.95 -13.56 9.98
N LEU A 13 -48.04 -14.79 10.50
CA LEU A 13 -46.86 -15.58 10.88
C LEU A 13 -45.96 -15.92 9.68
N ILE A 14 -46.58 -16.30 8.55
CA ILE A 14 -45.85 -16.58 7.32
C ILE A 14 -45.14 -15.30 6.83
N VAL A 15 -45.83 -14.16 6.82
CA VAL A 15 -45.24 -12.88 6.38
C VAL A 15 -44.05 -12.47 7.25
N ILE A 16 -44.16 -12.57 8.58
CA ILE A 16 -43.06 -12.22 9.49
C ILE A 16 -41.87 -13.17 9.29
N SER A 17 -42.12 -14.46 9.10
CA SER A 17 -41.02 -15.42 8.87
C SER A 17 -40.28 -15.11 7.56
N ILE A 18 -40.98 -14.85 6.47
CA ILE A 18 -40.38 -14.46 5.18
C ILE A 18 -39.62 -13.14 5.32
N PHE A 19 -40.22 -12.15 5.97
CA PHE A 19 -39.61 -10.83 6.16
C PHE A 19 -38.33 -10.92 7.01
N SER A 20 -38.32 -11.75 8.05
CA SER A 20 -37.14 -11.96 8.89
C SER A 20 -35.97 -12.56 8.10
N VAL A 21 -36.24 -13.54 7.22
CA VAL A 21 -35.21 -14.16 6.38
C VAL A 21 -34.64 -13.14 5.39
N VAL A 22 -35.50 -12.37 4.72
CA VAL A 22 -35.06 -11.33 3.79
C VAL A 22 -34.25 -10.25 4.52
N GLY A 23 -34.70 -9.80 5.69
CA GLY A 23 -34.00 -8.80 6.49
C GLY A 23 -32.59 -9.24 6.92
N ILE A 24 -32.42 -10.51 7.31
CA ILE A 24 -31.10 -11.07 7.64
C ILE A 24 -30.19 -11.07 6.41
N LEU A 25 -30.69 -11.49 5.25
CA LEU A 25 -29.91 -11.52 4.01
C LEU A 25 -29.48 -10.11 3.58
N SER A 26 -30.38 -9.12 3.64
CA SER A 26 -30.08 -7.73 3.33
C SER A 26 -29.01 -7.15 4.27
N THR A 27 -29.12 -7.40 5.57
CA THR A 27 -28.15 -6.92 6.56
C THR A 27 -26.77 -7.53 6.32
N ARG A 28 -26.71 -8.83 5.99
CA ARG A 28 -25.45 -9.51 5.65
C ARG A 28 -24.80 -8.90 4.41
N ALA A 29 -25.59 -8.60 3.37
CA ALA A 29 -25.08 -7.97 2.16
C ALA A 29 -24.42 -6.61 2.48
N ILE A 30 -25.09 -5.76 3.27
CA ILE A 30 -24.56 -4.45 3.67
C ILE A 30 -23.25 -4.58 4.45
N LEU A 31 -23.18 -5.50 5.42
CA LEU A 31 -21.97 -5.72 6.21
C LEU A 31 -20.79 -6.19 5.34
N LEU A 32 -21.04 -7.04 4.34
CA LEU A 32 -20.01 -7.47 3.40
C LEU A 32 -19.52 -6.30 2.54
N THR A 33 -20.43 -5.46 2.05
CA THR A 33 -20.07 -4.26 1.28
C THR A 33 -19.23 -3.28 2.12
N MET A 34 -19.61 -3.03 3.38
CA MET A 34 -18.84 -2.15 4.26
C MET A 34 -17.42 -2.67 4.53
N ARG A 35 -17.27 -3.99 4.75
CA ARG A 35 -15.94 -4.61 4.91
C ARG A 35 -15.11 -4.48 3.64
N GLY A 36 -15.73 -4.67 2.48
CA GLY A 36 -15.09 -4.45 1.18
C GLY A 36 -14.61 -3.01 1.00
N ALA A 37 -15.46 -2.04 1.34
CA ALA A 37 -15.13 -0.61 1.27
C ALA A 37 -13.92 -0.26 2.16
N LYS A 38 -13.94 -0.69 3.43
CA LYS A 38 -12.82 -0.45 4.35
C LYS A 38 -11.50 -1.04 3.87
N LYS A 39 -11.52 -2.26 3.33
CA LYS A 39 -10.33 -2.89 2.75
C LYS A 39 -9.82 -2.11 1.54
N SER A 40 -10.73 -1.67 0.67
CA SER A 40 -10.39 -0.84 -0.48
C SER A 40 -9.75 0.48 -0.05
N ASP A 41 -10.34 1.19 0.93
CA ASP A 41 -9.80 2.45 1.45
C ASP A 41 -8.40 2.25 2.08
N SER A 42 -8.22 1.15 2.81
CA SER A 42 -6.91 0.76 3.35
C SER A 42 -5.88 0.54 2.25
N GLN A 43 -6.23 -0.21 1.20
CA GLN A 43 -5.34 -0.41 0.05
C GLN A 43 -5.01 0.88 -0.70
N VAL A 44 -5.96 1.80 -0.81
CA VAL A 44 -5.73 3.12 -1.43
C VAL A 44 -4.72 3.91 -0.61
N ARG A 45 -4.89 4.01 0.72
CA ARG A 45 -3.94 4.72 1.59
C ARG A 45 -2.53 4.14 1.53
N VAL A 46 -2.41 2.81 1.57
CA VAL A 46 -1.10 2.13 1.44
C VAL A 46 -0.47 2.48 0.09
N ARG A 47 -1.25 2.39 -0.99
CA ARG A 47 -0.78 2.69 -2.35
C ARG A 47 -0.33 4.13 -2.50
N GLU A 48 -1.06 5.10 -1.97
CA GLU A 48 -0.68 6.51 -2.03
C GLU A 48 0.64 6.78 -1.31
N ASN A 49 0.83 6.20 -0.12
CA ASN A 49 2.08 6.32 0.63
C ASN A 49 3.27 5.68 -0.11
N VAL A 50 3.07 4.48 -0.65
CA VAL A 50 4.12 3.78 -1.42
C VAL A 50 4.44 4.55 -2.70
N ASN A 51 3.43 5.03 -3.42
CA ASN A 51 3.62 5.83 -4.63
C ASN A 51 4.33 7.15 -4.35
N TYR A 52 4.02 7.81 -3.23
CA TYR A 52 4.74 9.00 -2.81
C TYR A 52 6.22 8.69 -2.58
N ALA A 53 6.54 7.67 -1.78
CA ALA A 53 7.92 7.25 -1.53
C ALA A 53 8.65 6.89 -2.83
N LEU A 54 8.02 6.11 -3.72
CA LEU A 54 8.56 5.76 -5.03
C LEU A 54 8.80 6.98 -5.91
N SER A 55 7.88 7.95 -5.94
CA SER A 55 8.05 9.17 -6.74
C SER A 55 9.24 10.02 -6.27
N VAL A 56 9.51 10.02 -4.96
CA VAL A 56 10.67 10.71 -4.37
C VAL A 56 11.95 9.96 -4.75
N ILE A 57 11.96 8.63 -4.62
CA ILE A 57 13.10 7.78 -5.00
C ILE A 57 13.41 7.93 -6.48
N GLU A 58 12.42 7.76 -7.36
CA GLU A 58 12.57 7.89 -8.80
C GLU A 58 13.12 9.26 -9.17
N ARG A 59 12.55 10.34 -8.62
CA ARG A 59 13.02 11.70 -8.93
C ARG A 59 14.48 11.91 -8.50
N GLN A 60 14.84 11.49 -7.28
CA GLN A 60 16.20 11.72 -6.77
C GLN A 60 17.24 10.84 -7.47
N ILE A 61 16.92 9.58 -7.78
CA ILE A 61 17.83 8.67 -8.50
C ILE A 61 17.94 9.07 -9.97
N ARG A 62 16.85 9.46 -10.62
CA ARG A 62 16.90 9.90 -12.03
C ARG A 62 17.70 11.19 -12.19
N SER A 63 17.66 12.05 -11.17
CA SER A 63 18.40 13.30 -11.07
C SER A 63 19.66 13.19 -10.20
N SER A 64 20.20 11.99 -9.97
CA SER A 64 21.50 11.87 -9.30
C SER A 64 22.63 12.13 -10.30
N GLU A 65 23.77 12.59 -9.81
CA GLU A 65 25.02 12.62 -10.55
C GLU A 65 25.59 11.20 -10.71
N SER A 66 25.58 10.42 -9.63
CA SER A 66 26.00 9.03 -9.63
C SER A 66 25.26 8.21 -8.57
N VAL A 67 25.14 6.90 -8.82
CA VAL A 67 24.59 5.94 -7.86
C VAL A 67 25.67 4.90 -7.58
N THR A 68 25.93 4.65 -6.31
CA THR A 68 26.88 3.60 -5.92
C THR A 68 26.11 2.31 -5.69
N CYS A 69 26.21 1.38 -6.64
CA CYS A 69 25.67 0.03 -6.47
C CYS A 69 26.49 -0.71 -5.42
N THR A 70 25.96 -0.81 -4.20
CA THR A 70 26.54 -1.65 -3.13
C THR A 70 25.82 -2.99 -3.09
N ALA A 71 26.44 -4.01 -2.47
CA ALA A 71 25.80 -5.31 -2.27
C ALA A 71 24.63 -5.27 -1.25
N SER A 72 24.38 -4.12 -0.61
CA SER A 72 23.26 -3.95 0.31
C SER A 72 21.97 -3.75 -0.46
N THR A 73 20.96 -4.56 -0.16
CA THR A 73 19.62 -4.41 -0.73
C THR A 73 18.73 -3.47 0.07
N THR A 74 19.11 -3.10 1.30
CA THR A 74 18.27 -2.24 2.16
C THR A 74 18.73 -0.78 2.16
N ILE A 75 19.92 -0.49 1.64
CA ILE A 75 20.49 0.86 1.61
C ILE A 75 20.98 1.15 0.19
N LEU A 76 20.58 2.30 -0.34
CA LEU A 76 21.04 2.79 -1.63
C LEU A 76 21.72 4.14 -1.45
N ASN A 77 22.99 4.24 -1.84
CA ASN A 77 23.77 5.47 -1.75
C ASN A 77 23.83 6.13 -3.13
N TYR A 78 23.63 7.45 -3.16
CA TYR A 78 23.72 8.23 -4.39
C TYR A 78 24.30 9.63 -4.11
N VAL A 79 24.83 10.26 -5.15
CA VAL A 79 25.28 11.65 -5.10
C VAL A 79 24.28 12.49 -5.88
N SER A 80 23.71 13.50 -5.23
CA SER A 80 22.81 14.46 -5.89
C SER A 80 23.55 15.32 -6.92
N LEU A 81 22.83 16.00 -7.80
CA LEU A 81 23.42 16.95 -8.76
C LEU A 81 24.19 18.12 -8.12
N GLU A 82 23.97 18.36 -6.83
CA GLU A 82 24.67 19.39 -6.05
C GLU A 82 25.98 18.85 -5.44
N GLY A 83 26.38 17.62 -5.77
CA GLY A 83 27.56 16.95 -5.21
C GLY A 83 27.36 16.45 -3.76
N THR A 84 26.15 16.55 -3.21
CA THR A 84 25.85 16.10 -1.85
C THR A 84 25.50 14.61 -1.85
N SER A 85 26.21 13.83 -1.02
CA SER A 85 25.91 12.42 -0.78
C SER A 85 24.62 12.25 0.01
N ALA A 86 23.73 11.40 -0.48
CA ALA A 86 22.46 11.08 0.15
C ALA A 86 22.19 9.57 0.05
N THR A 87 21.27 9.10 0.89
CA THR A 87 21.00 7.67 1.03
C THR A 87 19.50 7.41 1.10
N PHE A 88 19.07 6.28 0.56
CA PHE A 88 17.78 5.70 0.88
C PHE A 88 17.97 4.50 1.79
N SER A 89 17.07 4.32 2.74
CA SER A 89 17.08 3.18 3.65
C SER A 89 15.70 2.55 3.79
N CYS A 90 15.67 1.23 3.70
CA CYS A 90 14.56 0.36 4.04
C CYS A 90 14.72 -0.08 5.50
N VAL A 91 13.95 0.49 6.41
CA VAL A 91 13.91 0.05 7.81
C VAL A 91 12.86 -1.06 7.92
N THR A 92 13.30 -2.31 7.93
CA THR A 92 12.41 -3.50 8.00
C THR A 92 12.56 -4.30 9.29
N ALA A 93 13.50 -3.90 10.16
CA ALA A 93 13.71 -4.47 11.49
C ALA A 93 12.98 -3.67 12.56
N GLY A 94 12.48 -4.35 13.60
CA GLY A 94 11.75 -3.72 14.70
C GLY A 94 10.24 -3.57 14.44
N THR A 95 9.59 -2.78 15.30
CA THR A 95 8.13 -2.56 15.28
C THR A 95 7.72 -1.43 14.34
N ASP A 96 8.56 -0.42 14.16
CA ASP A 96 8.32 0.70 13.24
C ASP A 96 9.17 0.53 11.98
N LYS A 97 8.51 0.15 10.88
CA LYS A 97 9.14 -0.18 9.61
C LYS A 97 8.73 0.82 8.54
N TYR A 98 9.70 1.48 7.93
CA TYR A 98 9.47 2.61 7.03
C TYR A 98 10.59 2.74 5.99
N ILE A 99 10.36 3.61 5.00
CA ILE A 99 11.39 4.03 4.04
C ILE A 99 11.85 5.43 4.41
N ALA A 100 13.15 5.68 4.38
CA ALA A 100 13.71 7.00 4.63
C ALA A 100 14.67 7.45 3.53
N SER A 101 14.73 8.78 3.33
CA SER A 101 15.76 9.49 2.57
C SER A 101 16.66 10.19 3.58
N GLY A 102 17.86 9.66 3.82
CA GLY A 102 18.72 10.05 4.93
C GLY A 102 17.99 9.88 6.26
N SER A 103 17.78 10.98 6.98
CA SER A 103 17.05 11.01 8.27
C SER A 103 15.55 11.30 8.14
N ALA A 104 15.04 11.57 6.93
CA ALA A 104 13.64 11.92 6.70
C ALA A 104 12.82 10.69 6.30
N ARG A 105 11.77 10.42 7.06
CA ARG A 105 10.80 9.34 6.76
C ARG A 105 9.95 9.73 5.55
N LEU A 106 9.79 8.79 4.60
CA LEU A 106 9.00 8.96 3.38
C LEU A 106 7.60 8.35 3.45
N THR A 107 7.33 7.48 4.43
CA THR A 107 6.04 6.80 4.60
C THR A 107 5.34 7.29 5.86
N SER A 108 3.99 7.33 5.92
CA SER A 108 3.31 7.71 7.18
C SER A 108 3.49 6.65 8.28
N GLY A 109 3.12 7.02 9.52
CA GLY A 109 3.05 6.10 10.66
C GLY A 109 1.93 5.06 10.55
N ASP A 110 0.96 5.29 9.66
CA ASP A 110 -0.20 4.42 9.46
C ASP A 110 0.11 3.25 8.52
N ILE A 111 1.32 3.22 7.93
CA ILE A 111 1.78 2.19 7.01
C ILE A 111 3.05 1.53 7.57
N VAL A 112 3.10 0.21 7.49
CA VAL A 112 4.26 -0.61 7.85
C VAL A 112 4.83 -1.25 6.60
N ILE A 113 6.15 -1.17 6.44
CA ILE A 113 6.88 -1.83 5.35
C ILE A 113 7.19 -3.27 5.75
N THR A 114 6.59 -4.22 5.04
CA THR A 114 6.81 -5.66 5.27
C THR A 114 8.12 -6.11 4.63
N SER A 115 8.38 -5.69 3.39
CA SER A 115 9.65 -5.90 2.69
C SER A 115 9.98 -4.70 1.81
N CYS A 116 11.26 -4.43 1.63
CA CYS A 116 11.76 -3.34 0.80
C CYS A 116 13.17 -3.68 0.35
N SER A 117 13.45 -3.52 -0.94
CA SER A 117 14.75 -3.80 -1.53
C SER A 117 15.09 -2.86 -2.67
N PHE A 118 16.35 -2.45 -2.71
CA PHE A 118 17.02 -1.75 -3.79
C PHE A 118 18.02 -2.73 -4.44
N ASP A 119 17.74 -3.16 -5.67
CA ASP A 119 18.68 -3.95 -6.46
C ASP A 119 19.31 -3.03 -7.51
N CYS A 120 20.59 -2.73 -7.31
CA CYS A 120 21.35 -1.82 -8.15
C CYS A 120 22.32 -2.61 -9.00
N THR A 121 22.21 -2.49 -10.32
CA THR A 121 23.08 -3.15 -11.27
C THR A 121 23.77 -2.12 -12.16
N GLN A 122 25.09 -2.23 -12.25
CA GLN A 122 25.89 -1.45 -13.19
C GLN A 122 26.85 -2.40 -13.89
N VAL A 123 26.62 -2.60 -15.20
CA VAL A 123 27.39 -3.57 -15.99
C VAL A 123 28.80 -3.05 -16.29
N ASP A 124 28.93 -1.74 -16.54
CA ASP A 124 30.18 -1.06 -16.89
C ASP A 124 30.20 0.37 -16.33
N GLN A 125 31.39 0.97 -16.12
CA GLN A 125 31.51 2.39 -15.72
C GLN A 125 30.93 3.36 -16.77
N ASN A 126 30.85 2.95 -18.05
CA ASN A 126 30.34 3.77 -19.14
C ASN A 126 28.85 3.56 -19.45
N LYS A 127 28.13 2.79 -18.61
CA LYS A 127 26.68 2.58 -18.76
C LYS A 127 25.96 3.10 -17.51
N PRO A 128 24.77 3.69 -17.67
CA PRO A 128 24.00 4.17 -16.54
C PRO A 128 23.64 3.01 -15.60
N PRO A 129 23.81 3.14 -14.28
CA PRO A 129 23.28 2.19 -13.32
C PRO A 129 21.76 2.09 -13.40
N ILE A 130 21.26 0.88 -13.18
CA ILE A 130 19.84 0.54 -13.17
C ILE A 130 19.48 0.12 -11.74
N VAL A 131 18.51 0.83 -11.15
CA VAL A 131 18.02 0.59 -9.80
C VAL A 131 16.61 0.04 -9.88
N LYS A 132 16.43 -1.21 -9.43
CA LYS A 132 15.13 -1.83 -9.22
C LYS A 132 14.73 -1.67 -7.77
N VAL A 133 13.53 -1.14 -7.55
CA VAL A 133 12.96 -0.92 -6.22
C VAL A 133 11.75 -1.81 -6.08
N SER A 134 11.73 -2.67 -5.06
CA SER A 134 10.57 -3.49 -4.70
C SER A 134 10.14 -3.16 -3.28
N ILE A 135 8.86 -2.86 -3.10
CA ILE A 135 8.27 -2.47 -1.81
C ILE A 135 7.00 -3.29 -1.60
N VAL A 136 6.90 -3.92 -0.43
CA VAL A 136 5.66 -4.49 0.08
C VAL A 136 5.30 -3.76 1.36
N ALA A 137 4.11 -3.17 1.37
CA ALA A 137 3.61 -2.38 2.47
C ALA A 137 2.20 -2.80 2.86
N GLU A 138 1.86 -2.57 4.13
CA GLU A 138 0.57 -2.91 4.70
C GLU A 138 0.09 -1.80 5.65
N ASP A 139 -1.22 -1.68 5.78
CA ASP A 139 -1.85 -0.72 6.71
C ASP A 139 -1.63 -1.15 8.18
N ALA A 140 -1.08 -0.28 9.01
CA ALA A 140 -0.75 -0.56 10.40
C ALA A 140 -1.95 -0.44 11.36
N THR A 141 -3.04 0.18 10.91
CA THR A 141 -4.18 0.63 11.75
C THR A 141 -5.39 -0.30 11.69
N THR A 142 -5.50 -1.08 10.62
CA THR A 142 -6.66 -1.93 10.35
C THR A 142 -6.45 -3.36 10.83
N THR A 143 -7.56 -4.03 11.19
CA THR A 143 -7.54 -5.44 11.59
C THR A 143 -7.14 -6.34 10.43
N SER A 144 -6.51 -7.50 10.72
CA SER A 144 -5.92 -8.39 9.70
C SER A 144 -6.85 -8.79 8.54
N ILE A 145 -8.17 -8.79 8.74
CA ILE A 145 -9.16 -9.16 7.72
C ILE A 145 -9.48 -7.99 6.77
N GLU A 146 -9.39 -6.76 7.28
CA GLU A 146 -9.63 -5.52 6.53
C GLU A 146 -8.31 -4.87 6.06
N LYS A 147 -7.17 -5.47 6.42
CA LYS A 147 -5.83 -4.96 6.12
C LYS A 147 -5.56 -4.92 4.62
N GLY A 148 -5.29 -3.72 4.11
CA GLY A 148 -4.77 -3.53 2.76
C GLY A 148 -3.27 -3.86 2.71
N SER A 149 -2.89 -4.65 1.72
CA SER A 149 -1.48 -4.86 1.34
C SER A 149 -1.30 -4.44 -0.11
N VAL A 150 -0.14 -3.83 -0.41
CA VAL A 150 0.25 -3.39 -1.75
C VAL A 150 1.71 -3.79 -1.98
N THR A 151 1.96 -4.38 -3.14
CA THR A 151 3.29 -4.58 -3.70
C THR A 151 3.48 -3.60 -4.85
N ALA A 152 4.61 -2.90 -4.87
CA ALA A 152 4.99 -2.01 -5.94
C ALA A 152 6.44 -2.25 -6.36
N GLU A 153 6.66 -2.28 -7.67
CA GLU A 153 7.97 -2.50 -8.27
C GLU A 153 8.22 -1.43 -9.34
N THR A 154 9.43 -0.88 -9.38
CA THR A 154 9.84 0.07 -10.41
C THR A 154 11.30 -0.13 -10.76
N GLU A 155 11.67 0.24 -11.99
CA GLU A 155 13.03 0.19 -12.50
C GLU A 155 13.42 1.60 -12.98
N ILE A 156 14.50 2.12 -12.42
CA ILE A 156 14.94 3.50 -12.60
C ILE A 156 16.33 3.47 -13.21
N VAL A 157 16.49 4.18 -14.33
CA VAL A 157 17.80 4.38 -14.98
C VAL A 157 18.25 5.81 -14.68
N THR A 158 19.50 5.99 -14.24
CA THR A 158 20.05 7.33 -14.00
C THR A 158 20.22 8.08 -15.32
N ARG A 159 20.03 9.41 -15.30
CA ARG A 159 20.24 10.26 -16.50
C ARG A 159 21.67 10.73 -16.64
N ASN A 160 22.35 10.94 -15.51
CA ASN A 160 23.74 11.35 -15.47
C ASN A 160 24.55 10.15 -14.96
N TYR A 161 25.68 9.88 -15.61
CA TYR A 161 26.62 8.81 -15.29
C TYR A 161 28.01 9.15 -15.85
#